data_AF-A0A931XLM8-F1
#
_entry.id   AF-A0A931XLM8-F1
#
_cell.length_a   1.000
_cell.length_b   1.000
_cell.length_c   1.000
_cell.angle_alpha   90.00
_cell.angle_beta   90.00
_cell.angle_gamma   90.00
#
_symmetry.space_group_name_H-M   'P 1'
#
loop_
_entity.id
_entity.type
_entity.pdbx_description
1 polymer ?
#
loop_
_entity_poly.entity_id
_entity_poly.type
_entity_poly.pdbx_seq_one_letter_code
_entity_poly.pdbx_strand_id
1 'polypeptide(L)'
;MRTTLFTILLLLITILGLILRFLDYDKFPPFDATKDEFFYSWAGMSLIQTGTPKSWSIFNAYPDGELVYKWGTWYRLVSPWLDKPPLYSLITGSWVLLNGARDLFDVRLSILRVILIF
;
A
#
# COMPACT_ATOMS: atom_id res chain seq x y z
N MET A 1 15.78 -39.48 3.59
CA MET A 1 16.55 -38.72 2.58
C MET A 1 15.65 -37.92 1.62
N ARG A 2 14.66 -38.51 0.93
CA ARG A 2 13.83 -37.80 -0.06
C ARG A 2 13.05 -36.61 0.51
N THR A 3 12.45 -36.75 1.70
CA THR A 3 11.71 -35.66 2.36
C THR A 3 12.64 -34.54 2.85
N THR A 4 13.81 -34.89 3.41
CA THR A 4 14.81 -33.92 3.86
C THR A 4 15.33 -33.07 2.70
N LEU A 5 15.66 -33.70 1.56
CA LEU A 5 16.08 -32.98 0.36
C LEU A 5 14.99 -32.04 -0.16
N PHE A 6 13.75 -32.52 -0.22
CA PHE A 6 12.60 -31.68 -0.61
C PHE A 6 12.45 -30.46 0.30
N THR A 7 12.48 -30.65 1.63
CA THR A 7 12.39 -29.55 2.60
C THR A 7 13.53 -28.55 2.45
N ILE A 8 14.76 -29.01 2.22
CA ILE A 8 15.92 -28.14 1.98
C ILE A 8 15.71 -27.31 0.71
N LEU A 9 15.31 -27.95 -0.40
CA LEU A 9 15.06 -27.24 -1.66
C LEU A 9 13.92 -26.23 -1.53
N LEU A 10 12.85 -26.59 -0.82
CA LEU A 10 11.74 -25.67 -0.54
C LEU A 10 12.22 -24.46 0.24
N LEU A 11 12.97 -24.66 1.33
CA LEU A 11 13.54 -23.56 2.12
C LEU A 11 14.45 -22.66 1.28
N LEU A 12 15.32 -23.25 0.46
CA LEU A 12 16.22 -22.50 -0.42
C LEU A 12 15.44 -21.65 -1.43
N ILE A 13 14.39 -22.19 -2.05
CA ILE A 13 13.57 -21.46 -3.01
C ILE A 13 12.77 -20.35 -2.31
N THR A 14 12.25 -20.60 -1.10
CA THR A 14 11.55 -19.56 -0.32
C THR A 14 12.50 -18.44 0.08
N ILE A 15 13.71 -18.75 0.56
CA ILE A 15 14.73 -17.75 0.91
C ILE A 15 15.15 -16.96 -0.33
N LEU A 16 15.40 -17.64 -1.45
CA LEU A 16 15.74 -16.98 -2.71
C LEU A 16 14.63 -16.02 -3.15
N GLY A 17 13.36 -16.47 -3.11
CA GLY A 17 12.21 -15.63 -3.43
C GLY A 17 12.10 -14.41 -2.51
N LEU A 18 12.39 -14.58 -1.21
CA LEU A 18 12.39 -13.47 -0.26
C LEU A 18 13.50 -12.46 -0.57
N ILE A 19 14.73 -12.92 -0.83
CA ILE A 19 15.86 -12.05 -1.21
C ILE A 19 15.50 -11.24 -2.46
N LEU A 20 14.92 -11.88 -3.48
CA LEU A 20 14.52 -11.20 -4.71
C LEU A 20 13.43 -10.15 -4.48
N ARG A 21 12.51 -10.36 -3.52
CA ARG A 21 11.49 -9.36 -3.18
C ARG A 21 12.04 -8.15 -2.42
N PHE A 22 13.12 -8.32 -1.66
CA PHE A 22 13.80 -7.22 -0.97
C PHE A 22 14.80 -6.47 -1.84
N LEU A 23 15.26 -7.07 -2.94
CA LEU A 23 16.19 -6.41 -3.84
C LEU A 23 15.50 -5.22 -4.52
N ASP A 24 15.99 -4.00 -4.26
CA ASP A 24 15.50 -2.74 -4.85
C ASP A 24 13.99 -2.47 -4.66
N TYR A 25 13.38 -3.05 -3.63
CA TYR A 25 11.94 -2.98 -3.38
C TYR A 25 11.43 -1.54 -3.21
N ASP A 26 12.26 -0.62 -2.70
CA ASP A 26 11.91 0.79 -2.51
C ASP A 26 12.22 1.66 -3.74
N LYS A 27 12.93 1.12 -4.73
CA LYS A 27 13.31 1.83 -5.96
C LYS A 27 12.31 1.57 -7.10
N PHE A 28 11.75 0.37 -7.18
CA PHE A 28 10.84 -0.01 -8.26
C PHE A 28 9.46 -0.45 -7.75
N PRO A 29 8.37 -0.05 -8.43
CA PRO A 29 8.32 0.92 -9.54
C PRO A 29 8.65 2.36 -9.10
N PRO A 30 9.05 3.25 -10.03
CA PRO A 30 9.30 4.65 -9.75
C PRO A 30 8.00 5.36 -9.34
N PHE A 31 8.13 6.46 -8.59
CA PHE A 31 7.03 7.12 -7.90
C PHE A 31 5.80 7.47 -8.78
N ASP A 32 6.03 7.87 -10.03
CA ASP A 32 4.98 8.24 -10.97
C ASP A 32 4.07 7.06 -11.36
N ALA A 33 4.60 5.83 -11.29
CA ALA A 33 3.88 4.59 -11.52
C ALA A 33 3.27 3.97 -10.25
N THR A 34 3.40 4.61 -9.08
CA THR A 34 3.04 4.01 -7.77
C THR A 34 1.80 4.64 -7.13
N LYS A 35 1.04 5.44 -7.88
CA LYS A 35 -0.17 6.10 -7.34
C LYS A 35 -1.13 5.08 -6.74
N ASP A 36 -1.26 3.94 -7.40
CA ASP A 36 -2.11 2.82 -7.00
C ASP A 36 -1.67 2.17 -5.68
N GLU A 37 -0.40 2.32 -5.26
CA GLU A 37 0.04 1.75 -4.00
C GLU A 37 -0.61 2.47 -2.80
N PHE A 38 -0.86 3.78 -2.92
CA PHE A 38 -1.34 4.59 -1.80
C PHE A 38 -2.80 4.35 -1.43
N PHE A 39 -3.67 3.95 -2.36
CA PHE A 39 -5.10 4.14 -2.11
C PHE A 39 -5.64 3.28 -0.96
N TYR A 40 -5.12 2.07 -0.77
CA TYR A 40 -5.54 1.20 0.33
C TYR A 40 -5.09 1.74 1.68
N SER A 41 -3.82 2.15 1.80
CA SER A 41 -3.28 2.67 3.05
C SER A 41 -3.93 4.00 3.44
N TRP A 42 -4.19 4.89 2.48
CA TRP A 42 -4.93 6.12 2.69
C TRP A 42 -6.36 5.87 3.17
N ALA A 43 -7.11 5.00 2.49
CA ALA A 43 -8.46 4.64 2.88
C ALA A 43 -8.50 4.04 4.29
N GLY A 44 -7.54 3.15 4.60
CA GLY A 44 -7.45 2.50 5.90
C GLY A 44 -7.07 3.43 7.03
N MET A 45 -6.02 4.24 6.86
CA MET A 45 -5.56 5.13 7.91
C MET A 45 -6.61 6.19 8.24
N SER A 46 -7.27 6.77 7.23
CA SER A 46 -8.33 7.76 7.41
C SER A 46 -9.59 7.15 8.03
N LEU A 47 -9.96 5.92 7.64
CA LEU A 47 -11.04 5.18 8.30
C LEU A 47 -10.74 4.97 9.78
N ILE A 48 -9.52 4.59 10.14
CA ILE A 48 -9.10 4.38 11.53
C ILE A 48 -9.09 5.70 12.31
N GLN A 49 -8.56 6.78 11.73
CA GLN A 49 -8.38 8.06 12.41
C GLN A 49 -9.67 8.88 12.53
N THR A 50 -10.52 8.83 11.50
CA THR A 50 -11.67 9.75 11.35
C THR A 50 -13.03 9.04 11.26
N GLY A 51 -13.03 7.70 11.16
CA GLY A 51 -14.25 6.92 10.93
C GLY A 51 -14.74 6.93 9.48
N THR A 52 -14.14 7.72 8.58
CA THR A 52 -14.52 7.81 7.17
C THR A 52 -13.31 7.55 6.26
N PRO A 53 -13.38 6.60 5.31
CA PRO A 53 -12.27 6.34 4.41
C PRO A 53 -12.13 7.48 3.39
N LYS A 54 -10.95 8.08 3.29
CA LYS A 54 -10.57 9.06 2.27
C LYS A 54 -9.39 8.51 1.48
N SER A 55 -9.50 8.53 0.16
CA SER A 55 -8.44 8.09 -0.75
C SER A 55 -8.63 8.71 -2.13
N TRP A 56 -7.82 8.35 -3.11
CA TRP A 56 -8.00 8.85 -4.48
C TRP A 56 -8.83 7.90 -5.34
N SER A 57 -9.63 8.45 -6.26
CA SER A 57 -10.40 7.67 -7.25
C SER A 57 -10.67 8.47 -8.53
N ILE A 58 -10.65 7.77 -9.66
CA ILE A 58 -11.02 8.32 -10.98
C ILE A 58 -12.51 8.16 -11.30
N PHE A 59 -13.28 7.49 -10.43
CA PHE A 59 -14.69 7.22 -10.74
C PHE A 59 -15.56 8.47 -10.59
N ASN A 60 -16.33 8.75 -11.64
CA ASN A 60 -17.30 9.84 -11.68
C ASN A 60 -18.53 9.59 -10.80
N ALA A 61 -18.69 8.38 -10.23
CA ALA A 61 -19.75 8.06 -9.29
C ALA A 61 -19.63 8.85 -7.97
N TYR A 62 -18.43 9.31 -7.62
CA TYR A 62 -18.24 10.23 -6.51
C TYR A 62 -18.65 11.64 -6.94
N PRO A 63 -19.66 12.25 -6.30
CA PRO A 63 -20.15 13.57 -6.67
C PRO A 63 -19.07 14.65 -6.46
N ASP A 64 -18.29 14.48 -5.38
CA ASP A 64 -17.23 15.40 -4.99
C ASP A 64 -15.86 14.75 -5.12
N GLY A 65 -14.87 15.53 -5.52
CA GLY A 65 -13.48 15.10 -5.58
C GLY A 65 -12.53 16.30 -5.53
N GLU A 66 -11.65 16.31 -4.54
CA GLU A 66 -10.64 17.34 -4.35
C GLU A 66 -9.40 17.00 -5.18
N LEU A 67 -9.03 17.85 -6.15
CA LEU A 67 -7.80 17.67 -6.91
C LEU A 67 -6.61 18.25 -6.13
N VAL A 68 -5.67 17.38 -5.77
CA VAL A 68 -4.47 17.73 -5.02
C VAL A 68 -3.23 17.34 -5.82
N TYR A 69 -2.29 18.27 -5.98
CA TYR A 69 -1.01 18.01 -6.63
C TYR A 69 0.08 17.71 -5.61
N LYS A 70 0.61 16.49 -5.62
CA LYS A 70 1.69 16.03 -4.74
C LYS A 70 2.63 15.10 -5.48
N TRP A 71 3.92 15.17 -5.13
CA TRP A 71 4.95 14.29 -5.67
C TRP A 71 4.97 14.18 -7.20
N GLY A 72 4.80 15.31 -7.88
CA GLY A 72 4.82 15.39 -9.34
C GLY A 72 3.52 14.98 -10.02
N THR A 73 2.45 14.66 -9.28
CA THR A 73 1.22 14.15 -9.87
C THR A 73 -0.07 14.59 -9.19
N TRP A 74 -1.18 14.50 -9.93
CA TRP A 74 -2.52 14.82 -9.45
C TRP A 74 -3.21 13.61 -8.84
N TYR A 75 -3.84 13.83 -7.69
CA TYR A 75 -4.73 12.90 -7.01
C TYR A 75 -6.12 13.53 -6.88
N ARG A 76 -7.14 12.83 -7.34
CA ARG A 76 -8.54 13.19 -7.08
C ARG A 76 -8.99 12.50 -5.80
N LEU A 77 -8.89 13.20 -4.67
CA LEU A 77 -9.28 12.67 -3.36
C LEU A 77 -10.79 12.67 -3.22
N VAL A 78 -11.36 11.54 -2.82
CA VAL A 78 -12.79 11.32 -2.61
C VAL A 78 -13.04 10.78 -1.20
N SER A 79 -14.23 11.06 -0.67
CA SER A 79 -14.67 10.61 0.65
C SER A 79 -16.20 10.51 0.68
N PRO A 80 -16.81 9.42 1.21
CA PRO A 80 -16.16 8.18 1.60
C PRO A 80 -15.64 7.41 0.37
N TRP A 81 -14.40 6.95 0.40
CA TRP A 81 -13.85 6.07 -0.63
C TRP A 81 -14.31 4.63 -0.40
N LEU A 82 -14.99 4.05 -1.38
CA LEU A 82 -15.63 2.74 -1.32
C LEU A 82 -15.32 1.86 -2.55
N ASP A 83 -14.22 2.13 -3.25
CA ASP A 83 -13.90 1.38 -4.49
C ASP A 83 -13.58 -0.10 -4.21
N LYS A 84 -13.19 -0.46 -2.98
CA LYS A 84 -12.80 -1.81 -2.58
C LYS A 84 -13.25 -2.17 -1.15
N PRO A 85 -13.40 -3.47 -0.83
CA PRO A 85 -13.64 -3.93 0.54
C PRO A 85 -12.55 -3.49 1.54
N PRO A 86 -12.89 -3.25 2.81
CA PRO A 86 -12.02 -2.52 3.74
C PRO A 86 -10.91 -3.35 4.39
N LEU A 87 -10.95 -4.69 4.34
CA LEU A 87 -10.01 -5.53 5.10
C LEU A 87 -8.54 -5.20 4.79
N TYR A 88 -8.19 -5.15 3.51
CA TYR A 88 -6.83 -4.87 3.10
C TYR A 88 -6.42 -3.40 3.37
N SER A 89 -7.36 -2.47 3.22
CA SER A 89 -7.16 -1.08 3.63
C SER A 89 -6.86 -0.99 5.13
N LEU A 90 -7.61 -1.68 5.99
CA LEU A 90 -7.37 -1.66 7.43
C LEU A 90 -6.00 -2.21 7.81
N ILE A 91 -5.54 -3.28 7.16
CA ILE A 91 -4.20 -3.85 7.38
C ILE A 91 -3.11 -2.84 7.00
N THR A 92 -3.15 -2.33 5.76
CA THR A 92 -2.13 -1.40 5.26
C THR A 92 -2.18 -0.03 5.94
N GLY A 93 -3.38 0.46 6.26
CA GLY A 93 -3.62 1.67 7.04
C GLY A 93 -3.06 1.57 8.46
N SER A 94 -3.31 0.46 9.15
CA SER A 94 -2.71 0.21 10.48
C SER A 94 -1.19 0.20 10.41
N TRP A 95 -0.62 -0.44 9.39
CA TRP A 95 0.83 -0.51 9.20
C TRP A 95 1.48 0.87 9.05
N VAL A 96 0.93 1.74 8.19
CA VAL A 96 1.50 3.09 8.00
C VAL A 96 1.33 3.97 9.24
N LEU A 97 0.22 3.82 9.99
CA LEU A 97 -0.01 4.52 11.26
C LEU A 97 0.99 4.10 12.35
N LEU A 98 1.23 2.80 12.48
CA LEU A 98 2.23 2.24 13.41
C LEU A 98 3.65 2.72 13.08
N ASN A 99 3.93 2.98 11.80
CA ASN A 99 5.20 3.52 11.32
C ASN A 99 5.26 5.06 11.26
N GLY A 100 4.30 5.73 11.92
CA GLY A 100 4.37 7.17 12.20
C GLY A 100 3.66 8.08 11.21
N ALA A 101 2.99 7.57 10.17
CA ALA A 101 2.19 8.43 9.29
C ALA A 101 1.02 9.06 10.07
N ARG A 102 0.74 10.34 9.85
CA ARG A 102 -0.39 11.04 10.49
C ARG A 102 -1.30 11.69 9.45
N ASP A 103 -0.73 12.17 8.36
CA ASP A 103 -1.44 12.65 7.17
C ASP A 103 -1.26 11.70 5.98
N LEU A 104 -2.17 11.78 5.00
CA LEU A 104 -2.11 10.94 3.78
C LEU A 104 -0.73 11.05 3.09
N PHE A 105 -0.20 12.27 3.00
CA PHE A 105 1.07 12.53 2.32
C PHE A 105 2.31 12.26 3.19
N ASP A 106 2.14 11.74 4.41
CA ASP A 106 3.26 11.20 5.21
C ASP A 106 3.58 9.75 4.85
N VAL A 107 2.69 9.07 4.11
CA VAL A 107 2.89 7.67 3.71
C VAL A 107 4.10 7.57 2.80
N ARG A 108 5.08 6.77 3.22
CA ARG A 108 6.33 6.50 2.49
C ARG A 108 6.25 5.14 1.81
N LEU A 109 6.59 5.08 0.52
CA LEU A 109 6.63 3.82 -0.24
C LEU A 109 7.54 2.78 0.41
N SER A 110 8.71 3.20 0.94
CA SER A 110 9.63 2.31 1.64
C SER A 110 9.03 1.64 2.86
N ILE A 111 8.05 2.26 3.52
CA ILE A 111 7.30 1.64 4.63
C ILE A 111 6.16 0.80 4.10
N LEU A 112 5.36 1.36 3.19
CA LEU A 112 4.19 0.71 2.63
C LEU A 112 4.53 -0.62 1.96
N ARG A 113 5.63 -0.68 1.21
CA ARG A 113 6.00 -1.88 0.45
C ARG A 113 6.47 -3.05 1.30
N VAL A 114 6.91 -2.82 2.55
CA VAL A 114 7.33 -3.92 3.44
C VAL A 114 6.18 -4.89 3.67
N ILE A 115 4.95 -4.39 3.86
CA ILE A 115 3.78 -5.26 4.05
C ILE A 115 3.33 -5.97 2.77
N LEU A 116 3.82 -5.54 1.60
CA LEU A 116 3.55 -6.18 0.30
C LEU A 116 4.54 -7.31 0.01
N ILE A 117 5.68 -7.34 0.69
CA ILE A 117 6.70 -8.38 0.52
C ILE A 117 6.26 -9.70 1.17
N PHE A 118 5.47 -9.62 2.24
CA PHE A 118 4.95 -10.74 3.02
C PHE A 118 3.49 -11.07 2.65
#